data_AF-A0A9X9BE25-F1
#
_entry.id   AF-A0A9X9BE25-F1
#
_cell.length_a   1.000
_cell.length_b   1.000
_cell.length_c   1.000
_cell.angle_alpha   90.00
_cell.angle_beta   90.00
_cell.angle_gamma   90.00
#
_symmetry.space_group_name_H-M   'P 1'
#
loop_
_entity.id
_entity.type
_entity.pdbx_description
1 polymer ?
#
loop_
_entity_poly.entity_id
_entity_poly.type
_entity_poly.pdbx_seq_one_letter_code
_entity_poly.pdbx_strand_id
1 'polypeptide(L)'
;MRHNPASGAIVIMLRQLKMHGMAQAVGELTEQGSPAFEAAIPILSQLLKAETAEREVRSTAYQLKTARFPAYRDLNGFDFASSEINEALVQQLHRCDFLDDANNIVLVGGPGTGKTHIATAIGVQAIEHHHKRVRFFSTVELVNALEQEKAQGRSGQIANRLVHSDLVILDELG
;
A
#
# COMPACT_ATOMS: atom_id res chain seq x y z
N MET A 1 25.07 -4.99 32.62
CA MET A 1 24.95 -4.21 31.37
C MET A 1 23.49 -3.82 31.19
N ARG A 2 23.16 -2.52 31.30
CA ARG A 2 21.80 -2.04 31.05
C ARG A 2 21.64 -1.87 29.54
N HIS A 3 20.86 -2.73 28.89
CA HIS A 3 20.47 -2.51 27.50
C HIS A 3 19.61 -1.25 27.44
N ASN A 4 20.08 -0.20 26.76
CA ASN A 4 19.28 0.99 26.52
C ASN A 4 18.23 0.65 25.45
N PRO A 5 16.92 0.65 25.76
CA PRO A 5 15.87 0.28 24.81
C PRO A 5 15.86 1.19 23.56
N ALA A 6 16.35 2.43 23.68
CA ALA A 6 16.44 3.37 22.57
C ALA A 6 17.45 2.94 21.50
N SER A 7 18.58 2.35 21.88
CA SER A 7 19.58 1.82 20.92
C SER A 7 19.03 0.62 20.13
N GLY A 8 18.27 -0.26 20.79
CA GLY A 8 17.60 -1.39 20.14
C GLY A 8 16.61 -0.93 19.07
N ALA A 9 15.84 0.13 19.36
CA ALA A 9 14.92 0.73 18.39
C ALA A 9 15.64 1.28 17.15
N ILE A 10 16.82 1.91 17.32
CA ILE A 10 17.65 2.39 16.20
C ILE A 10 18.08 1.24 15.29
N VAL A 11 18.52 0.11 15.86
CA VAL A 11 18.91 -1.08 15.09
C VAL A 11 17.73 -1.62 14.28
N ILE A 12 16.52 -1.66 14.86
CA ILE A 12 15.30 -2.10 14.18
C ILE A 12 14.98 -1.16 13.00
N MET A 13 14.96 0.16 13.22
CA MET A 13 14.68 1.15 12.18
C MET A 13 15.70 1.07 11.03
N LEU A 14 16.99 0.95 11.34
CA LEU A 14 18.04 0.79 10.31
C LEU A 14 17.84 -0.48 9.47
N ARG A 15 17.45 -1.60 10.09
CA ARG A 15 17.17 -2.85 9.36
C ARG A 15 15.94 -2.72 8.46
N GLN A 16 14.87 -2.07 8.92
CA GLN A 16 13.70 -1.76 8.10
C GLN A 16 14.06 -0.90 6.89
N LEU A 17 14.99 0.04 7.06
CA LEU A 17 15.55 0.87 5.99
C LEU A 17 16.58 0.15 5.09
N LYS A 18 16.85 -1.14 5.34
CA LYS A 18 17.86 -1.98 4.68
C LYS A 18 19.31 -1.52 4.87
N MET A 19 19.59 -0.76 5.93
CA MET A 19 20.92 -0.25 6.28
C MET A 19 21.67 -1.21 7.20
N HIS A 20 21.91 -2.43 6.73
CA HIS A 20 22.43 -3.53 7.55
C HIS A 20 23.81 -3.24 8.17
N GLY A 21 24.72 -2.61 7.43
CA GLY A 21 26.05 -2.25 7.94
C GLY A 21 26.00 -1.25 9.09
N MET A 22 25.14 -0.22 8.99
CA MET A 22 24.95 0.74 10.08
C MET A 22 24.28 0.09 11.29
N ALA A 23 23.34 -0.84 11.07
CA ALA A 23 22.69 -1.56 12.15
C ALA A 23 23.68 -2.43 12.96
N GLN A 24 24.66 -3.05 12.30
CA GLN A 24 25.74 -3.79 12.96
C GLN A 24 26.65 -2.85 13.77
N ALA A 25 27.14 -1.76 13.14
CA ALA A 25 28.00 -0.79 13.81
C ALA A 25 27.34 -0.15 15.05
N VAL A 26 26.04 0.16 14.98
CA VAL A 26 25.28 0.65 16.14
C VAL A 26 25.21 -0.39 17.27
N GLY A 27 25.10 -1.68 16.95
CA GLY A 27 25.13 -2.76 17.94
C GLY A 27 26.45 -2.78 18.71
N GLU A 28 27.56 -2.78 17.99
CA GLU A 28 28.92 -2.75 18.56
C GLU A 28 29.16 -1.48 19.41
N LEU A 29 28.76 -0.31 18.91
CA LEU A 29 28.88 0.96 19.64
C LEU A 29 28.04 0.99 20.93
N THR A 30 26.90 0.31 20.92
CA THR A 30 26.04 0.17 22.10
C THR A 30 26.71 -0.72 23.16
N GLU A 31 27.37 -1.81 22.75
CA GLU A 31 28.12 -2.69 23.66
C GLU A 31 29.33 -1.99 24.28
N GLN A 32 29.99 -1.11 23.52
CA GLN A 32 31.12 -0.31 23.98
C GLN A 32 30.73 0.75 25.02
N GLY A 33 29.47 1.16 25.10
CA GLY A 33 28.97 2.09 26.12
C GLY A 33 29.57 3.51 26.04
N SER A 34 29.84 4.01 24.82
CA SER A 34 30.43 5.34 24.63
C SER A 34 29.45 6.48 24.99
N PRO A 35 29.80 7.42 25.89
CA PRO A 35 28.93 8.55 26.25
C PRO A 35 28.56 9.45 25.06
N ALA A 36 29.49 9.61 24.09
CA ALA A 36 29.24 10.39 22.89
C ALA A 36 28.19 9.73 21.99
N PHE A 37 28.18 8.40 21.92
CA PHE A 37 27.17 7.65 21.18
C PHE A 37 25.82 7.74 21.88
N GLU A 38 25.77 7.57 23.21
CA GLU A 38 24.53 7.72 23.98
C GLU A 38 23.89 9.10 23.79
N ALA A 39 24.69 10.16 23.76
CA ALA A 39 24.22 11.53 23.48
C ALA A 39 23.68 11.71 22.05
N ALA A 40 24.15 10.91 21.08
CA ALA A 40 23.71 10.99 19.69
C ALA A 40 22.41 10.22 19.41
N ILE A 41 22.00 9.28 20.28
CA ILE A 41 20.81 8.44 20.10
C ILE A 41 19.53 9.24 19.77
N PRO A 42 19.19 10.35 20.47
CA PRO A 42 17.96 11.09 20.16
C PRO A 42 17.97 11.69 18.76
N ILE A 43 19.11 12.23 18.33
CA ILE A 43 19.27 12.84 17.00
C ILE A 43 19.17 11.76 15.92
N LEU A 44 19.88 10.63 16.10
CA LEU A 44 19.80 9.50 15.16
C LEU A 44 18.37 8.96 15.05
N SER A 45 17.66 8.83 16.18
CA SER A 45 16.26 8.40 16.20
C SER A 45 15.36 9.37 15.43
N GLN A 46 15.54 10.68 15.59
CA GLN A 46 14.77 11.68 14.86
C GLN A 46 15.03 11.63 13.35
N LEU A 47 16.29 11.49 12.93
CA LEU A 47 16.65 11.38 11.52
C LEU A 47 16.07 10.11 10.88
N LEU A 48 16.12 8.97 11.57
CA LEU A 48 15.57 7.70 11.07
C LEU A 48 14.04 7.75 10.97
N LYS A 49 13.36 8.40 11.92
CA LYS A 49 11.91 8.63 11.84
C LYS A 49 11.55 9.51 10.64
N ALA A 50 12.31 10.59 10.41
CA ALA A 50 12.08 11.47 9.26
C ALA A 50 12.26 10.74 7.93
N GLU A 51 13.33 9.96 7.79
CA GLU A 51 13.57 9.13 6.59
C GLU A 51 12.46 8.09 6.37
N THR A 52 12.00 7.45 7.45
CA THR A 52 10.92 6.45 7.37
C THR A 52 9.62 7.09 6.88
N ALA A 53 9.23 8.23 7.47
CA ALA A 53 8.03 8.96 7.07
C ALA A 53 8.10 9.42 5.60
N GLU A 54 9.23 9.96 5.15
CA GLU A 54 9.42 10.38 3.76
C GLU A 54 9.32 9.18 2.78
N ARG A 55 9.87 8.02 3.15
CA ARG A 55 9.73 6.79 2.35
C ARG A 55 8.30 6.31 2.27
N GLU A 56 7.56 6.35 3.38
CA GLU A 56 6.14 5.99 3.42
C GLU A 56 5.32 6.89 2.48
N VAL A 57 5.49 8.22 2.60
CA VAL A 57 4.82 9.20 1.71
C VAL A 57 5.14 8.92 0.25
N ARG A 58 6.42 8.70 -0.07
CA ARG A 58 6.86 8.41 -1.45
C ARG A 58 6.30 7.08 -1.96
N SER A 59 6.25 6.07 -1.12
CA SER A 59 5.68 4.76 -1.44
C SER A 59 4.19 4.87 -1.74
N THR A 60 3.42 5.53 -0.86
CA THR A 60 1.98 5.77 -1.03
C THR A 60 1.70 6.54 -2.33
N ALA A 61 2.41 7.65 -2.57
CA ALA A 61 2.26 8.43 -3.80
C ALA A 61 2.58 7.60 -5.06
N TYR A 62 3.62 6.77 -5.01
CA TYR A 62 3.95 5.86 -6.10
C TYR A 62 2.86 4.79 -6.32
N GLN A 63 2.31 4.19 -5.25
CA GLN A 63 1.24 3.20 -5.37
C GLN A 63 -0.05 3.83 -5.92
N LEU A 64 -0.47 5.00 -5.43
CA LEU A 64 -1.63 5.73 -5.97
C LEU A 64 -1.46 6.02 -7.46
N LYS A 65 -0.27 6.47 -7.88
CA LYS A 65 0.03 6.74 -9.30
C LYS A 65 -0.01 5.47 -10.15
N THR A 66 0.51 4.36 -9.64
CA THR A 66 0.57 3.09 -10.39
C THR A 66 -0.73 2.30 -10.34
N ALA A 67 -1.62 2.59 -9.40
CA ALA A 67 -2.96 2.01 -9.31
C ALA A 67 -3.87 2.44 -10.46
N ARG A 68 -3.63 3.61 -11.07
CA ARG A 68 -4.38 4.11 -12.24
C ARG A 68 -5.88 4.24 -12.02
N PHE A 69 -6.29 4.71 -10.84
CA PHE A 69 -7.70 5.02 -10.59
C PHE A 69 -8.20 6.10 -11.57
N PRO A 70 -9.46 6.00 -12.04
CA PRO A 70 -10.05 6.98 -12.95
C PRO A 70 -10.21 8.37 -12.31
N ALA A 71 -10.46 8.41 -11.01
CA ALA A 71 -10.48 9.62 -10.18
C ALA A 71 -10.10 9.25 -8.75
N TYR A 72 -9.60 10.21 -7.96
CA TYR A 72 -9.47 10.00 -6.52
C TYR A 72 -10.85 10.01 -5.87
N ARG A 73 -11.19 8.99 -5.07
CA ARG A 73 -12.46 8.87 -4.35
C ARG A 73 -12.20 8.38 -2.93
N ASP A 74 -12.93 8.97 -1.99
CA ASP A 74 -12.99 8.56 -0.58
C ASP A 74 -14.43 8.13 -0.26
N LEU A 75 -14.57 7.21 0.68
CA LEU A 75 -15.86 6.74 1.17
C LEU A 75 -16.67 7.86 1.82
N ASN A 76 -16.01 8.81 2.49
CA ASN A 76 -16.69 9.96 3.12
C ASN A 76 -17.46 10.84 2.12
N GLY A 77 -17.07 10.80 0.84
CA GLY A 77 -17.75 11.53 -0.23
C GLY A 77 -18.85 10.74 -0.92
N PHE A 78 -19.21 9.55 -0.44
CA PHE A 78 -20.24 8.70 -1.03
C PHE A 78 -21.58 8.87 -0.30
N ASP A 79 -22.64 9.16 -1.04
CA ASP A 79 -23.99 9.24 -0.49
C ASP A 79 -24.70 7.87 -0.58
N PHE A 80 -24.73 7.15 0.54
CA PHE A 80 -25.42 5.88 0.65
C PHE A 80 -26.95 6.02 0.59
N ALA A 81 -27.52 7.19 0.90
CA ALA A 81 -28.97 7.38 0.87
C ALA A 81 -29.53 7.40 -0.56
N SER A 82 -28.69 7.74 -1.55
CA SER A 82 -29.04 7.75 -2.97
C SER A 82 -28.56 6.53 -3.75
N SER A 83 -28.05 5.49 -3.06
CA SER A 83 -27.54 4.27 -3.67
C SER A 83 -28.22 3.02 -3.09
N GLU A 84 -28.43 2.00 -3.93
CA GLU A 84 -28.92 0.68 -3.49
C GLU A 84 -27.85 -0.19 -2.83
N ILE A 85 -26.63 0.34 -2.67
CA ILE A 85 -25.50 -0.40 -2.13
C ILE A 85 -25.63 -0.58 -0.61
N ASN A 86 -25.37 -1.80 -0.14
CA ASN A 86 -25.35 -2.13 1.28
C ASN A 86 -24.17 -1.44 2.00
N GLU A 87 -24.47 -0.37 2.73
CA GLU A 87 -23.49 0.42 3.50
C GLU A 87 -22.71 -0.43 4.50
N ALA A 88 -23.37 -1.32 5.24
CA ALA A 88 -22.71 -2.14 6.26
C ALA A 88 -21.64 -3.06 5.65
N LEU A 89 -21.94 -3.66 4.49
CA LEU A 89 -20.96 -4.46 3.74
C LEU A 89 -19.80 -3.59 3.27
N VAL A 90 -20.08 -2.40 2.75
CA VAL A 90 -19.03 -1.50 2.26
C VAL A 90 -18.11 -1.05 3.39
N GLN A 91 -18.65 -0.69 4.55
CA GLN A 91 -17.85 -0.33 5.72
C GLN A 91 -16.98 -1.52 6.20
N GLN A 92 -17.49 -2.75 6.11
CA GLN A 92 -16.70 -3.95 6.40
C GLN A 92 -15.55 -4.11 5.39
N LEU A 93 -15.83 -3.98 4.08
CA LEU A 93 -14.81 -4.09 3.04
C LEU A 93 -13.76 -2.97 3.14
N HIS A 94 -14.16 -1.76 3.57
CA HIS A 94 -13.26 -0.63 3.76
C HIS A 94 -12.20 -0.88 4.85
N ARG A 95 -12.42 -1.83 5.77
CA ARG A 95 -11.38 -2.26 6.74
C ARG A 95 -10.26 -3.05 6.10
N CYS A 96 -10.45 -3.52 4.87
CA CYS A 96 -9.46 -4.27 4.09
C CYS A 96 -9.00 -5.60 4.70
N ASP A 97 -9.67 -6.11 5.74
CA ASP A 97 -9.36 -7.40 6.38
C ASP A 97 -9.39 -8.57 5.38
N PHE A 98 -10.21 -8.47 4.34
CA PHE A 98 -10.33 -9.47 3.26
C PHE A 98 -9.04 -9.66 2.45
N LEU A 99 -8.12 -8.67 2.46
CA LEU A 99 -6.86 -8.74 1.73
C LEU A 99 -5.87 -9.73 2.36
N ASP A 100 -6.00 -10.00 3.65
CA ASP A 100 -5.08 -10.91 4.35
C ASP A 100 -5.37 -12.38 3.99
N ASP A 101 -6.63 -12.69 3.65
CA ASP A 101 -7.06 -14.00 3.14
C ASP A 101 -6.98 -14.10 1.61
N ALA A 102 -6.45 -13.09 0.93
CA ALA A 102 -6.42 -12.98 -0.54
C ALA A 102 -7.80 -13.18 -1.20
N ASN A 103 -8.87 -12.72 -0.54
CA ASN A 103 -10.22 -12.78 -1.07
C ASN A 103 -10.42 -11.71 -2.18
N ASN A 104 -11.16 -12.08 -3.22
CA ASN A 104 -11.49 -11.16 -4.31
C ASN A 104 -12.84 -10.46 -4.04
N ILE A 105 -12.94 -9.18 -4.43
CA ILE A 105 -14.20 -8.44 -4.44
C ILE A 105 -14.69 -8.34 -5.88
N VAL A 106 -15.94 -8.72 -6.11
CA VAL A 106 -16.64 -8.52 -7.38
C VAL A 106 -17.85 -7.63 -7.12
N LEU A 107 -17.91 -6.48 -7.78
CA LEU A 107 -19.02 -5.53 -7.66
C LEU A 107 -19.94 -5.69 -8.86
N VAL A 108 -21.19 -6.10 -8.64
CA VAL A 108 -22.18 -6.33 -9.69
C VAL A 108 -23.38 -5.40 -9.51
N GLY A 109 -23.85 -4.78 -10.59
CA GLY A 109 -25.07 -3.95 -10.59
C GLY A 109 -25.17 -3.04 -11.80
N GLY A 110 -26.31 -2.37 -12.00
CA GLY A 110 -26.55 -1.47 -13.14
C GLY A 110 -25.62 -0.23 -13.18
N PRO A 111 -25.49 0.45 -14.33
CA PRO A 111 -24.69 1.65 -14.43
C PRO A 111 -25.17 2.74 -13.46
N GLY A 112 -24.23 3.57 -12.97
CA GLY A 112 -24.55 4.71 -12.11
C GLY A 112 -24.82 4.40 -10.63
N THR A 113 -24.75 3.15 -10.18
CA THR A 113 -25.05 2.79 -8.76
C THR A 113 -23.92 3.13 -7.76
N GLY A 114 -22.77 3.62 -8.24
CA GLY A 114 -21.65 4.01 -7.36
C GLY A 114 -20.54 2.96 -7.20
N LYS A 115 -20.61 1.81 -7.90
CA LYS A 115 -19.62 0.72 -7.82
C LYS A 115 -18.19 1.21 -8.05
N THR A 116 -17.93 1.94 -9.13
CA THR A 116 -16.60 2.49 -9.44
C THR A 116 -16.08 3.40 -8.32
N HIS A 117 -16.96 4.19 -7.70
CA HIS A 117 -16.60 5.04 -6.56
C HIS A 117 -16.14 4.19 -5.38
N ILE A 118 -16.92 3.18 -5.00
CA ILE A 118 -16.61 2.32 -3.86
C ILE A 118 -15.37 1.48 -4.11
N ALA A 119 -15.23 0.91 -5.31
CA ALA A 119 -14.04 0.17 -5.71
C ALA A 119 -12.79 1.04 -5.56
N THR A 120 -12.87 2.28 -6.04
CA THR A 120 -11.80 3.25 -5.92
C THR A 120 -11.53 3.62 -4.46
N ALA A 121 -12.56 3.89 -3.66
CA ALA A 121 -12.40 4.24 -2.24
C ALA A 121 -11.73 3.12 -1.43
N ILE A 122 -12.14 1.87 -1.65
CA ILE A 122 -11.49 0.69 -1.04
C ILE A 122 -10.03 0.59 -1.51
N GLY A 123 -9.76 0.81 -2.80
CA GLY A 123 -8.40 0.78 -3.35
C GLY A 123 -7.49 1.88 -2.78
N VAL A 124 -8.01 3.09 -2.61
CA VAL A 124 -7.30 4.22 -1.98
C VAL A 124 -7.01 3.88 -0.52
N GLN A 125 -8.02 3.42 0.23
CA GLN A 125 -7.87 3.00 1.63
C GLN A 125 -6.80 1.92 1.80
N ALA A 126 -6.81 0.90 0.94
CA ALA A 126 -5.82 -0.18 0.95
C ALA A 126 -4.39 0.33 0.71
N ILE A 127 -4.20 1.36 -0.12
CA ILE A 127 -2.89 1.99 -0.36
C ILE A 127 -2.46 2.87 0.82
N GLU A 128 -3.32 3.81 1.22
CA GLU A 128 -2.95 4.87 2.17
C GLU A 128 -2.80 4.36 3.60
N HIS A 129 -3.66 3.43 4.02
CA HIS A 129 -3.70 2.95 5.40
C HIS A 129 -3.10 1.56 5.60
N HIS A 130 -3.08 0.73 4.56
CA HIS A 130 -2.58 -0.65 4.66
C HIS A 130 -1.33 -0.90 3.81
N HIS A 131 -0.83 0.12 3.09
CA HIS A 131 0.36 0.05 2.24
C HIS A 131 0.35 -1.10 1.22
N LYS A 132 -0.85 -1.47 0.75
CA LYS A 132 -1.05 -2.57 -0.22
C LYS A 132 -0.83 -2.06 -1.65
N ARG A 133 -0.34 -2.94 -2.51
CA ARG A 133 -0.12 -2.70 -3.95
C ARG A 133 -1.40 -2.96 -4.70
N VAL A 134 -2.10 -1.89 -5.08
CA VAL A 134 -3.40 -1.99 -5.76
C VAL A 134 -3.24 -1.68 -7.25
N ARG A 135 -4.02 -2.36 -8.10
CA ARG A 135 -4.16 -2.02 -9.52
C ARG A 135 -5.64 -1.93 -9.89
N PHE A 136 -6.01 -0.90 -10.62
CA PHE A 136 -7.34 -0.70 -11.17
C PHE A 136 -7.28 -0.86 -12.69
N PHE A 137 -8.25 -1.57 -13.25
CA PHE A 137 -8.44 -1.68 -14.69
C PHE A 137 -9.92 -1.59 -15.04
N SER A 138 -10.24 -0.92 -16.13
CA SER A 138 -11.43 -1.30 -16.87
C SER A 138 -11.22 -2.70 -17.45
N THR A 139 -12.24 -3.54 -17.37
CA THR A 139 -12.20 -4.90 -17.92
C THR A 139 -11.85 -4.88 -19.41
N VAL A 140 -12.38 -3.92 -20.16
CA VAL A 140 -12.08 -3.74 -21.59
C VAL A 140 -10.62 -3.32 -21.82
N GLU A 141 -10.09 -2.40 -21.00
CA GLU A 141 -8.69 -1.98 -21.10
C GLU A 141 -7.73 -3.13 -20.81
N LEU A 142 -8.03 -3.94 -19.79
CA LEU A 142 -7.20 -5.09 -19.44
C LEU A 142 -7.20 -6.13 -20.56
N VAL A 143 -8.36 -6.47 -21.12
CA VAL A 143 -8.47 -7.42 -22.24
C VAL A 143 -7.66 -6.93 -23.44
N ASN A 144 -7.85 -5.67 -23.84
CA ASN A 144 -7.10 -5.08 -24.96
C ASN A 144 -5.58 -5.10 -24.72
N ALA A 145 -5.14 -4.78 -23.50
CA ALA A 145 -3.72 -4.80 -23.15
C ALA A 145 -3.12 -6.22 -23.21
N LEU A 146 -3.87 -7.23 -22.74
CA LEU A 146 -3.47 -8.64 -22.79
C LEU A 146 -3.42 -9.17 -24.23
N GLU A 147 -4.39 -8.81 -25.07
CA GLU A 147 -4.40 -9.19 -26.48
C GLU A 147 -3.24 -8.56 -27.24
N GLN A 148 -2.96 -7.28 -27.00
CA GLN A 148 -1.84 -6.58 -27.61
C GLN A 148 -0.49 -7.17 -27.18
N GLU A 149 -0.34 -7.51 -25.90
CA GLU A 149 0.86 -8.17 -25.37
C GLU A 149 1.09 -9.54 -26.02
N LYS A 150 0.01 -10.33 -26.18
CA LYS A 150 0.04 -11.62 -26.87
C LYS A 150 0.44 -11.46 -28.34
N ALA A 151 -0.10 -10.47 -29.05
CA ALA A 151 0.24 -10.19 -30.44
C ALA A 151 1.72 -9.77 -30.62
N GLN A 152 2.33 -9.16 -29.61
CA GLN A 152 3.75 -8.79 -29.60
C GLN A 152 4.70 -9.93 -29.20
N GLY A 153 4.17 -11.13 -28.91
CA GLY A 153 4.97 -12.27 -28.47
C GLY A 153 5.57 -12.09 -27.07
N ARG A 154 5.02 -11.19 -26.25
CA ARG A 154 5.51 -10.86 -24.90
C ARG A 154 4.58 -11.36 -23.79
N SER A 155 3.70 -12.31 -24.08
CA SER A 155 2.68 -12.81 -23.15
C SER A 155 3.22 -13.13 -21.77
N GLY A 156 2.59 -12.57 -20.73
CA GLY A 156 2.82 -12.93 -19.33
C GLY A 156 3.44 -11.83 -18.46
N GLN A 157 3.93 -10.72 -19.03
CA GLN A 157 4.37 -9.55 -18.27
C GLN A 157 3.23 -8.90 -17.50
N ILE A 158 2.06 -8.70 -18.11
CA ILE A 158 0.90 -8.12 -17.40
C ILE A 158 0.47 -9.08 -16.29
N ALA A 159 0.30 -10.36 -16.61
CA ALA A 159 -0.05 -11.39 -15.63
C ALA A 159 0.94 -11.42 -14.44
N ASN A 160 2.25 -11.42 -14.71
CA ASN A 160 3.27 -11.40 -13.66
C ASN A 160 3.19 -10.14 -12.78
N ARG A 161 2.87 -8.97 -13.35
CA ARG A 161 2.66 -7.75 -12.55
C ARG A 161 1.42 -7.86 -11.65
N LEU A 162 0.34 -8.47 -12.16
CA LEU A 162 -0.88 -8.67 -11.38
C LEU A 162 -0.67 -9.66 -10.23
N VAL A 163 0.12 -10.72 -10.43
CA VAL A 163 0.50 -11.68 -9.38
C VAL A 163 1.24 -11.02 -8.22
N HIS A 164 1.97 -9.93 -8.49
CA HIS A 164 2.66 -9.14 -7.48
C HIS A 164 1.82 -7.96 -6.94
N SER A 165 0.54 -7.88 -7.28
CA SER A 165 -0.38 -6.92 -6.68
C SER A 165 -1.09 -7.58 -5.50
N ASP A 166 -1.33 -6.82 -4.44
CA ASP A 166 -2.08 -7.31 -3.28
C ASP A 166 -3.60 -7.19 -3.49
N LEU A 167 -4.03 -6.32 -4.42
CA LEU A 167 -5.41 -6.17 -4.85
C LEU A 167 -5.47 -5.78 -6.34
N VAL A 168 -6.33 -6.44 -7.09
CA VAL A 168 -6.69 -6.07 -8.46
C VAL A 168 -8.18 -5.76 -8.51
N ILE A 169 -8.51 -4.54 -8.90
CA ILE A 169 -9.87 -4.07 -9.09
C ILE A 169 -10.16 -4.07 -10.59
N LEU A 170 -11.20 -4.80 -10.99
CA LEU A 170 -11.72 -4.81 -12.35
C LEU A 170 -13.07 -4.11 -12.35
N ASP A 171 -13.19 -3.05 -13.13
CA ASP A 171 -14.44 -2.34 -13.35
C ASP A 171 -15.02 -2.75 -14.69
N GLU A 172 -16.22 -3.30 -14.68
CA GLU A 172 -16.98 -3.54 -15.90
C GLU A 172 -17.56 -2.20 -16.34
N LEU A 173 -17.17 -1.73 -17.53
CA LEU A 173 -17.81 -0.56 -18.14
C LEU A 173 -19.32 -0.84 -18.22
N GLY A 174 -20.10 -0.07 -17.48
CA GLY A 174 -21.56 -0.09 -17.54
C GLY A 174 -22.10 0.40 -18.88
#